data_AF-L9KU73-F1
#
_entry.id   AF-L9KU73-F1
#
_cell.length_a   1.000
_cell.length_b   1.000
_cell.length_c   1.000
_cell.angle_alpha   90.00
_cell.angle_beta   90.00
_cell.angle_gamma   90.00
#
_symmetry.space_group_name_H-M   'P 1'
#
loop_
_entity.id
_entity.type
_entity.pdbx_description
1 polymer ?
#
loop_
_entity_poly.entity_id
_entity_poly.type
_entity_poly.pdbx_seq_one_letter_code
_entity_poly.pdbx_strand_id
1 'polypeptide(L)'
;MCILTGGLDAAGKTVLHRLKLILTGGLNAAGKTVLHRLKLILTGGLDAAGKTVLHRLKLILTGGLDAAGKTVLHRLKLILTGGLDAAGKTVLHRLKLILTGGLDAAGKTVLHRLKLILTGGLDAAGKTVLHRLKLILTGGLDAAGKTVLHRLKLILTGGLDAAGKTVLHRLKLILTGGLDAAGKTVLHRLKLILTGGLDAAGKTVLHRLKLILTGGLDAAGKTVLHRLKLILTGGLNAAGKTILHRLKLILAGGLDAAGKTVLHRLKLIFTGGLNAAGKTILHRLKLILAGGLDAAGKTVLHRLKLIFTGGLNAAGKTILHRLKLILAGGLDAAGKTVLHRLKLIFTGGLNAAGKTILHRLKLILAGGLDAAGKTVLHRLKLGETVTTTPTAGFSVATVEYRNISFTVWDVGGQDKIWPLWHHYFQNTQGLIFVVDSRDRERVKEACEEPVRMLAEDELRDASPSYSPVSRNSPVPRLWPKSQIS
;
A
#
# COMPACT_ATOMS: atom_id res chain seq x y z
N MET A 1 -39.93 27.80 41.51
CA MET A 1 -38.97 28.01 40.41
C MET A 1 -38.53 29.45 40.59
N CYS A 2 -37.27 29.70 40.90
CA CYS A 2 -36.84 31.07 41.23
C CYS A 2 -36.16 31.70 40.02
N ILE A 3 -36.53 32.95 39.74
CA ILE A 3 -35.88 33.78 38.73
C ILE A 3 -35.00 34.76 39.50
N LEU A 4 -33.70 34.77 39.19
CA LEU A 4 -32.76 35.71 39.78
C LEU A 4 -32.19 36.58 38.66
N THR A 5 -32.17 37.89 38.89
CA THR A 5 -31.49 38.84 38.03
C THR A 5 -30.01 38.87 38.40
N GLY A 6 -29.13 38.57 37.44
CA GLY A 6 -27.68 38.50 37.64
C GLY A 6 -27.12 37.08 37.71
N GLY A 7 -25.83 36.98 38.04
CA GLY A 7 -25.09 35.71 38.17
C GLY A 7 -25.15 35.11 39.58
N LEU A 8 -24.68 33.88 39.72
CA LEU A 8 -24.55 33.19 41.01
C LEU A 8 -23.14 32.66 41.19
N ASP A 9 -22.47 33.05 42.28
CA ASP A 9 -21.12 32.58 42.61
C ASP A 9 -21.16 31.58 43.78
N ALA A 10 -20.83 30.33 43.46
CA ALA A 10 -20.71 29.20 44.38
C ALA A 10 -19.22 28.85 44.60
N ALA A 11 -18.51 29.69 45.36
CA ALA A 11 -17.11 29.50 45.72
C ALA A 11 -16.93 28.72 47.05
N GLY A 12 -15.72 28.23 47.32
CA GLY A 12 -15.37 27.66 48.64
C GLY A 12 -15.76 26.19 48.81
N LYS A 13 -16.44 25.84 49.91
CA LYS A 13 -16.97 24.49 50.17
C LYS A 13 -18.48 24.52 50.04
N THR A 14 -18.99 24.29 48.84
CA THR A 14 -20.40 24.60 48.53
C THR A 14 -21.13 23.40 47.95
N VAL A 15 -22.38 23.19 48.38
CA VAL A 15 -23.27 22.16 47.83
C VAL A 15 -24.59 22.81 47.43
N LEU A 16 -24.87 22.82 46.13
CA LEU A 16 -26.19 23.20 45.62
C LEU A 16 -26.98 21.95 45.29
N HIS A 17 -28.17 21.83 45.88
CA HIS A 17 -28.97 20.61 45.81
C HIS A 17 -30.42 20.88 45.42
N ARG A 18 -30.93 20.14 44.42
CA ARG A 18 -32.35 20.15 44.00
C ARG A 18 -32.95 21.52 43.62
N LEU A 19 -32.12 22.50 43.27
CA LEU A 19 -32.60 23.82 42.85
C LEU A 19 -33.18 23.80 41.43
N LYS A 20 -34.16 24.67 41.21
CA LYS A 20 -34.71 25.02 39.89
C LYS A 20 -34.61 26.53 39.72
N LEU A 21 -33.66 26.99 38.92
CA LEU A 21 -33.35 28.42 38.76
C LEU A 21 -33.39 28.85 37.30
N ILE A 22 -33.83 30.08 37.08
CA ILE A 22 -33.53 30.87 35.89
C ILE A 22 -32.60 32.00 36.34
N LEU A 23 -31.42 32.14 35.74
CA LEU A 23 -30.53 33.28 35.96
C LEU A 23 -30.41 34.09 34.68
N THR A 24 -30.47 35.42 34.79
CA THR A 24 -30.13 36.32 33.67
C THR A 24 -28.62 36.55 33.53
N GLY A 25 -27.80 35.90 34.37
CA GLY A 25 -26.35 35.83 34.27
C GLY A 25 -25.81 34.39 34.27
N GLY A 26 -24.51 34.23 34.54
CA GLY A 26 -23.83 32.93 34.62
C GLY A 26 -23.84 32.30 36.03
N LEU A 27 -23.28 31.11 36.14
CA LEU A 27 -23.02 30.43 37.43
C LEU A 27 -21.53 30.10 37.50
N ASN A 28 -20.82 30.64 38.48
CA ASN A 28 -19.43 30.26 38.76
C ASN A 28 -19.38 29.29 39.95
N ALA A 29 -18.86 28.10 39.73
CA ALA A 29 -18.68 27.06 40.74
C ALA A 29 -17.18 26.81 40.94
N ALA A 30 -16.59 27.45 41.94
CA ALA A 30 -15.16 27.40 42.22
C ALA A 30 -14.86 26.72 43.57
N GLY A 31 -13.70 26.07 43.68
CA GLY A 31 -13.25 25.47 44.94
C GLY A 31 -13.67 24.01 45.10
N LYS A 32 -14.23 23.61 46.24
CA LYS A 32 -14.77 22.27 46.52
C LYS A 32 -16.29 22.31 46.41
N THR A 33 -16.80 22.23 45.18
CA THR A 33 -18.21 22.50 44.89
C THR A 33 -18.93 21.28 44.33
N VAL A 34 -20.14 21.00 44.84
CA VAL A 34 -21.00 19.93 44.32
C VAL A 34 -22.34 20.53 43.86
N LEU A 35 -22.63 20.37 42.58
CA LEU A 35 -23.92 20.71 41.98
C LEU A 35 -24.70 19.41 41.76
N HIS A 36 -25.79 19.22 42.50
CA HIS A 36 -26.52 17.94 42.50
C HIS A 36 -28.02 18.13 42.21
N ARG A 37 -28.52 17.42 41.18
CA ARG A 37 -29.94 17.38 40.79
C ARG A 37 -30.54 18.77 40.49
N LEU A 38 -29.77 19.66 39.88
CA LEU A 38 -30.27 20.99 39.51
C LEU A 38 -30.96 20.98 38.14
N LYS A 39 -31.92 21.90 37.97
CA LYS A 39 -32.44 22.31 36.66
C LYS A 39 -32.17 23.81 36.51
N LEU A 40 -31.30 24.19 35.58
CA LEU A 40 -30.90 25.59 35.40
C LEU A 40 -31.17 26.03 33.96
N ILE A 41 -31.66 27.26 33.83
CA ILE A 41 -31.68 28.02 32.58
C ILE A 41 -30.84 29.27 32.83
N LEU A 42 -29.72 29.41 32.13
CA LEU A 42 -28.82 30.56 32.28
C LEU A 42 -28.73 31.28 30.94
N THR A 43 -28.84 32.61 30.94
CA THR A 43 -28.45 33.41 29.77
C THR A 43 -26.94 33.66 29.70
N GLY A 44 -26.20 33.31 30.77
CA GLY A 44 -24.74 33.25 30.78
C GLY A 44 -24.18 31.82 30.66
N GLY A 45 -22.88 31.68 30.95
CA GLY A 45 -22.18 30.39 31.01
C GLY A 45 -22.21 29.72 32.38
N LEU A 46 -21.63 28.52 32.47
CA LEU A 46 -21.35 27.83 33.73
C LEU A 46 -19.86 27.53 33.82
N ASP A 47 -19.18 28.16 34.75
CA ASP A 47 -17.76 27.94 34.98
C ASP A 47 -17.59 27.02 36.19
N ALA A 48 -16.95 25.87 36.01
CA ALA A 48 -16.72 24.88 37.05
C ALA A 48 -15.22 24.68 37.24
N ALA A 49 -14.64 25.38 38.21
CA ALA A 49 -13.20 25.38 38.47
C ALA A 49 -12.83 24.74 39.82
N GLY A 50 -11.65 24.09 39.89
CA GLY A 50 -11.14 23.52 41.14
C GLY A 50 -11.51 22.04 41.32
N LYS A 51 -12.04 21.64 42.47
CA LYS A 51 -12.52 20.28 42.78
C LYS A 51 -14.04 20.23 42.70
N THR A 52 -14.59 20.13 41.50
CA THR A 52 -16.02 20.26 41.25
C THR A 52 -16.69 18.97 40.80
N VAL A 53 -17.92 18.74 41.26
CA VAL A 53 -18.75 17.61 40.81
C VAL A 53 -20.10 18.14 40.35
N LEU A 54 -20.39 17.95 39.07
CA LEU A 54 -21.69 18.24 38.46
C LEU A 54 -22.40 16.90 38.27
N HIS A 55 -23.49 16.68 39.00
CA HIS A 55 -24.18 15.40 39.03
C HIS A 55 -25.69 15.53 38.78
N ARG A 56 -26.20 14.79 37.78
CA ARG A 56 -27.63 14.73 37.43
C ARG A 56 -28.25 16.11 37.14
N LEU A 57 -27.55 16.97 36.41
CA LEU A 57 -28.06 18.28 36.03
C LEU A 57 -28.83 18.24 34.71
N LYS A 58 -29.81 19.13 34.58
CA LYS A 58 -30.41 19.53 33.31
C LYS A 58 -30.13 21.02 33.11
N LEU A 59 -29.33 21.37 32.10
CA LEU A 59 -28.91 22.75 31.87
C LEU A 59 -29.32 23.20 30.47
N ILE A 60 -29.83 24.41 30.38
CA ILE A 60 -30.01 25.17 29.14
C ILE A 60 -29.19 26.45 29.32
N LEU A 61 -28.11 26.61 28.57
CA LEU A 61 -27.26 27.80 28.65
C LEU A 61 -27.23 28.48 27.29
N THR A 62 -27.33 29.80 27.25
CA THR A 62 -26.96 30.54 26.04
C THR A 62 -25.44 30.83 25.99
N GLY A 63 -24.73 30.65 27.10
CA GLY A 63 -23.27 30.63 27.16
C GLY A 63 -22.65 29.23 27.01
N GLY A 64 -21.35 29.14 27.28
CA GLY A 64 -20.58 27.88 27.32
C GLY A 64 -20.59 27.20 28.69
N LEU A 65 -19.91 26.06 28.78
CA LEU A 65 -19.62 25.36 30.04
C LEU A 65 -18.12 25.08 30.13
N ASP A 66 -17.45 25.73 31.08
CA ASP A 66 -16.01 25.63 31.23
C ASP A 66 -15.68 24.82 32.47
N ALA A 67 -15.24 23.58 32.29
CA ALA A 67 -14.87 22.66 33.35
C ALA A 67 -13.35 22.57 33.49
N ALA A 68 -12.77 23.31 34.44
CA ALA A 68 -11.34 23.38 34.68
C ALA A 68 -10.90 22.76 36.02
N GLY A 69 -9.71 22.14 36.05
CA GLY A 69 -9.13 21.59 37.28
C GLY A 69 -9.46 20.11 37.49
N LYS A 70 -9.87 19.70 38.70
CA LYS A 70 -10.28 18.33 39.05
C LYS A 70 -11.81 18.22 39.01
N THR A 71 -12.38 18.08 37.82
CA THR A 71 -13.83 18.17 37.61
C THR A 71 -14.44 16.83 37.20
N VAL A 72 -15.65 16.55 37.68
CA VAL A 72 -16.43 15.39 37.27
C VAL A 72 -17.82 15.82 36.83
N LEU A 73 -18.13 15.60 35.56
CA LEU A 73 -19.44 15.83 34.97
C LEU A 73 -20.11 14.47 34.78
N HIS A 74 -21.18 14.20 35.52
CA HIS A 74 -21.82 12.89 35.55
C HIS A 74 -23.33 12.97 35.35
N ARG A 75 -23.84 12.22 34.36
CA ARG A 75 -25.28 12.11 34.03
C ARG A 75 -25.95 13.46 33.76
N LEU A 76 -25.32 14.31 32.95
CA LEU A 76 -25.89 15.61 32.57
C LEU A 76 -26.69 15.51 31.27
N LYS A 77 -27.70 16.37 31.15
CA LYS A 77 -28.37 16.71 29.90
C LYS A 77 -28.17 18.20 29.65
N LEU A 78 -27.44 18.57 28.61
CA LEU A 78 -27.09 19.96 28.31
C LEU A 78 -27.58 20.34 26.93
N ILE A 79 -28.13 21.55 26.85
CA ILE A 79 -28.38 22.29 25.61
C ILE A 79 -27.61 23.60 25.76
N LEU A 80 -26.54 23.79 25.00
CA LEU A 80 -25.72 25.00 25.04
C LEU A 80 -25.75 25.66 23.66
N THR A 81 -25.87 26.99 23.62
CA THR A 81 -25.51 27.71 22.38
C THR A 81 -24.01 28.02 22.30
N GLY A 82 -23.30 27.96 23.43
CA GLY A 82 -21.83 27.99 23.48
C GLY A 82 -21.16 26.62 23.34
N GLY A 83 -19.85 26.59 23.57
CA GLY A 83 -19.02 25.38 23.61
C GLY A 83 -18.99 24.69 24.98
N LEU A 84 -18.25 23.58 25.07
CA LEU A 84 -17.94 22.88 26.30
C LEU A 84 -16.42 22.68 26.40
N ASP A 85 -15.78 23.37 27.32
CA ASP A 85 -14.33 23.35 27.46
C ASP A 85 -13.96 22.57 28.73
N ALA A 86 -13.35 21.41 28.56
CA ALA A 86 -12.94 20.52 29.63
C ALA A 86 -11.41 20.49 29.75
N ALA A 87 -10.86 21.26 30.69
CA ALA A 87 -9.41 21.42 30.89
C ALA A 87 -8.92 20.83 32.23
N GLY A 88 -7.72 20.26 32.23
CA GLY A 88 -7.07 19.75 33.44
C GLY A 88 -7.35 18.26 33.70
N LYS A 89 -7.70 17.86 34.92
CA LYS A 89 -8.05 16.48 35.31
C LYS A 89 -9.57 16.29 35.31
N THR A 90 -10.16 16.13 34.12
CA THR A 90 -11.61 16.15 33.95
C THR A 90 -12.16 14.78 33.56
N VAL A 91 -13.35 14.44 34.07
CA VAL A 91 -14.09 13.23 33.67
C VAL A 91 -15.50 13.58 33.26
N LEU A 92 -15.83 13.33 32.01
CA LEU A 92 -17.17 13.50 31.44
C LEU A 92 -17.78 12.10 31.27
N HIS A 93 -18.83 11.80 32.02
CA HIS A 93 -19.42 10.47 32.06
C HIS A 93 -20.95 10.48 31.88
N ARG A 94 -21.44 9.71 30.91
CA ARG A 94 -22.88 9.54 30.62
C ARG A 94 -23.60 10.87 30.34
N LEU A 95 -23.02 11.73 29.51
CA LEU A 95 -23.66 12.99 29.12
C LEU A 95 -24.49 12.83 27.84
N LYS A 96 -25.56 13.63 27.75
CA LYS A 96 -26.29 13.91 26.51
C LYS A 96 -26.18 15.40 26.23
N LEU A 97 -25.63 15.74 25.08
CA LEU A 97 -25.17 17.10 24.77
C LEU A 97 -25.72 17.50 23.39
N ILE A 98 -26.29 18.69 23.33
CA ILE A 98 -26.62 19.41 22.10
C ILE A 98 -25.92 20.76 22.23
N LEU A 99 -24.88 21.00 21.42
CA LEU A 99 -24.12 22.25 21.43
C LEU A 99 -24.18 22.88 20.04
N THR A 100 -24.34 24.20 19.97
CA THR A 100 -24.01 24.91 18.73
C THR A 100 -22.53 25.30 18.64
N GLY A 101 -21.79 25.24 19.76
CA GLY A 101 -20.33 25.34 19.78
C GLY A 101 -19.59 24.00 19.63
N GLY A 102 -18.27 24.05 19.84
CA GLY A 102 -17.38 22.89 19.88
C GLY A 102 -17.32 22.21 21.26
N LEU A 103 -16.54 21.13 21.33
CA LEU A 103 -16.16 20.47 22.58
C LEU A 103 -14.64 20.35 22.65
N ASP A 104 -14.02 21.08 23.56
CA ASP A 104 -12.57 21.09 23.69
C ASP A 104 -12.17 20.35 24.96
N ALA A 105 -11.39 19.29 24.80
CA ALA A 105 -10.94 18.42 25.88
C ALA A 105 -9.42 18.46 25.98
N ALA A 106 -8.89 19.26 26.92
CA ALA A 106 -7.47 19.49 27.09
C ALA A 106 -6.91 18.95 28.42
N GLY A 107 -5.69 18.41 28.39
CA GLY A 107 -5.00 17.96 29.61
C GLY A 107 -5.21 16.47 29.89
N LYS A 108 -5.53 16.09 31.13
CA LYS A 108 -5.78 14.69 31.56
C LYS A 108 -7.29 14.42 31.59
N THR A 109 -7.90 14.24 30.42
CA THR A 109 -9.36 14.17 30.27
C THR A 109 -9.85 12.78 29.92
N VAL A 110 -11.02 12.41 30.43
CA VAL A 110 -11.70 11.16 30.07
C VAL A 110 -13.14 11.44 29.69
N LEU A 111 -13.48 11.15 28.43
CA LEU A 111 -14.82 11.25 27.89
C LEU A 111 -15.38 9.83 27.75
N HIS A 112 -16.42 9.49 28.51
CA HIS A 112 -16.95 8.14 28.57
C HIS A 112 -18.48 8.08 28.42
N ARG A 113 -18.94 7.27 27.46
CA ARG A 113 -20.38 7.02 27.20
C ARG A 113 -21.17 8.31 26.92
N LEU A 114 -20.65 9.18 26.07
CA LEU A 114 -21.36 10.40 25.68
C LEU A 114 -22.19 10.19 24.41
N LYS A 115 -23.30 10.93 24.31
CA LYS A 115 -24.06 11.14 23.09
C LYS A 115 -24.05 12.64 22.80
N LEU A 116 -23.46 13.04 21.68
CA LEU A 116 -23.29 14.44 21.31
C LEU A 116 -23.87 14.72 19.93
N ILE A 117 -24.49 15.88 19.82
CA ILE A 117 -24.82 16.56 18.56
C ILE A 117 -24.16 17.93 18.67
N LEU A 118 -23.16 18.20 17.83
CA LEU A 118 -22.43 19.48 17.81
C LEU A 118 -22.55 20.10 16.43
N THR A 119 -22.71 21.41 16.36
CA THR A 119 -22.43 22.12 15.09
C THR A 119 -20.97 22.57 14.98
N GLY A 120 -20.19 22.52 16.07
CA GLY A 120 -18.74 22.71 16.06
C GLY A 120 -17.93 21.40 15.91
N GLY A 121 -16.62 21.52 16.11
CA GLY A 121 -15.66 20.41 16.16
C GLY A 121 -15.54 19.75 17.53
N LEU A 122 -14.72 18.71 17.61
CA LEU A 122 -14.30 18.08 18.87
C LEU A 122 -12.78 18.05 18.91
N ASP A 123 -12.18 18.82 19.81
CA ASP A 123 -10.74 18.91 19.93
C ASP A 123 -10.29 18.19 21.19
N ALA A 124 -9.40 17.21 21.06
CA ALA A 124 -8.91 16.38 22.14
C ALA A 124 -7.39 16.48 22.22
N ALA A 125 -6.88 17.31 23.14
CA ALA A 125 -5.47 17.62 23.29
C ALA A 125 -4.87 17.11 24.61
N GLY A 126 -3.64 16.61 24.57
CA GLY A 126 -2.90 16.18 25.77
C GLY A 126 -3.07 14.70 26.08
N LYS A 127 -3.28 14.32 27.35
CA LYS A 127 -3.49 12.94 27.81
C LYS A 127 -4.99 12.62 27.87
N THR A 128 -5.60 12.40 26.71
CA THR A 128 -7.05 12.27 26.58
C THR A 128 -7.50 10.85 26.25
N VAL A 129 -8.65 10.45 26.78
CA VAL A 129 -9.29 9.16 26.45
C VAL A 129 -10.74 9.38 26.08
N LEU A 130 -11.09 9.06 24.84
CA LEU A 130 -12.46 9.10 24.32
C LEU A 130 -12.94 7.65 24.19
N HIS A 131 -13.95 7.28 24.98
CA HIS A 131 -14.41 5.89 25.07
C HIS A 131 -15.94 5.77 24.94
N ARG A 132 -16.38 4.91 24.01
CA ARG A 132 -17.81 4.60 23.78
C ARG A 132 -18.67 5.84 23.49
N LEU A 133 -18.21 6.72 22.60
CA LEU A 133 -18.98 7.90 22.19
C LEU A 133 -19.82 7.62 20.94
N LYS A 134 -20.96 8.31 20.86
CA LYS A 134 -21.76 8.45 19.63
C LYS A 134 -21.84 9.94 19.32
N LEU A 135 -21.24 10.38 18.21
CA LEU A 135 -21.17 11.79 17.83
C LEU A 135 -21.79 12.00 16.46
N ILE A 136 -22.50 13.12 16.33
CA ILE A 136 -22.86 13.74 15.07
C ILE A 136 -22.27 15.15 15.14
N LEU A 137 -21.27 15.45 14.32
CA LEU A 137 -20.60 16.75 14.29
C LEU A 137 -20.74 17.34 12.89
N THR A 138 -20.96 18.66 12.80
CA THR A 138 -20.75 19.37 11.53
C THR A 138 -19.32 19.91 11.36
N GLY A 139 -18.50 19.83 12.43
CA GLY A 139 -17.05 20.10 12.37
C GLY A 139 -16.18 18.86 12.23
N GLY A 140 -14.86 19.05 12.39
CA GLY A 140 -13.84 18.00 12.43
C GLY A 140 -13.68 17.36 13.81
N LEU A 141 -12.78 16.38 13.90
CA LEU A 141 -12.32 15.78 15.15
C LEU A 141 -10.81 15.80 15.19
N ASP A 142 -10.24 16.61 16.07
CA ASP A 142 -8.80 16.79 16.16
C ASP A 142 -8.30 16.11 17.44
N ALA A 143 -7.37 15.17 17.31
CA ALA A 143 -6.82 14.38 18.40
C ALA A 143 -5.31 14.56 18.45
N ALA A 144 -4.83 15.42 19.36
CA ALA A 144 -3.42 15.78 19.48
C ALA A 144 -2.79 15.32 20.81
N GLY A 145 -1.55 14.86 20.76
CA GLY A 145 -0.77 14.49 21.96
C GLY A 145 -0.86 13.00 22.30
N LYS A 146 -1.07 12.65 23.58
CA LYS A 146 -1.19 11.27 24.08
C LYS A 146 -2.66 10.86 24.16
N THR A 147 -3.28 10.63 23.01
CA THR A 147 -4.73 10.44 22.90
C THR A 147 -5.12 8.99 22.59
N VAL A 148 -6.25 8.54 23.15
CA VAL A 148 -6.83 7.22 22.84
C VAL A 148 -8.30 7.37 22.49
N LEU A 149 -8.65 7.03 21.26
CA LEU A 149 -10.02 6.99 20.76
C LEU A 149 -10.44 5.53 20.66
N HIS A 150 -11.42 5.10 21.47
CA HIS A 150 -11.82 3.71 21.58
C HIS A 150 -13.34 3.50 21.48
N ARG A 151 -13.76 2.62 20.56
CA ARG A 151 -15.18 2.24 20.34
C ARG A 151 -16.09 3.44 20.06
N LEU A 152 -15.70 4.32 19.13
CA LEU A 152 -16.52 5.45 18.71
C LEU A 152 -17.38 5.11 17.48
N LYS A 153 -18.55 5.73 17.41
CA LYS A 153 -19.39 5.78 16.20
C LYS A 153 -19.58 7.25 15.85
N LEU A 154 -19.04 7.69 14.72
CA LEU A 154 -18.97 9.10 14.34
C LEU A 154 -19.59 9.30 12.97
N ILE A 155 -20.34 10.40 12.84
CA ILE A 155 -20.76 10.99 11.58
C ILE A 155 -20.24 12.43 11.62
N LEU A 156 -19.27 12.76 10.77
CA LEU A 156 -18.66 14.09 10.71
C LEU A 156 -18.85 14.65 9.30
N THR A 157 -19.10 15.96 9.20
CA THR A 157 -18.94 16.66 7.92
C THR A 157 -17.53 17.26 7.73
N GLY A 158 -16.68 17.21 8.76
CA GLY A 158 -15.26 17.56 8.68
C GLY A 158 -14.33 16.34 8.53
N GLY A 159 -13.02 16.60 8.66
CA GLY A 159 -11.95 15.60 8.71
C GLY A 159 -11.74 15.00 10.10
N LEU A 160 -10.80 14.05 10.19
CA LEU A 160 -10.30 13.50 11.45
C LEU A 160 -8.78 13.55 11.45
N ASP A 161 -8.25 14.43 12.31
CA ASP A 161 -6.82 14.66 12.40
C ASP A 161 -6.27 14.06 13.68
N ALA A 162 -5.28 13.18 13.57
CA ALA A 162 -4.69 12.45 14.67
C ALA A 162 -3.19 12.68 14.71
N ALA A 163 -2.73 13.57 15.59
CA ALA A 163 -1.34 13.98 15.69
C ALA A 163 -0.67 13.57 17.01
N GLY A 164 0.58 13.14 16.95
CA GLY A 164 1.38 12.82 18.15
C GLY A 164 1.36 11.34 18.53
N LYS A 165 1.22 11.01 19.82
CA LYS A 165 1.15 9.63 20.34
C LYS A 165 -0.30 9.16 20.45
N THR A 166 -0.93 8.90 19.30
CA THR A 166 -2.38 8.66 19.22
C THR A 166 -2.71 7.19 18.94
N VAL A 167 -3.81 6.70 19.50
CA VAL A 167 -4.34 5.36 19.22
C VAL A 167 -5.82 5.44 18.89
N LEU A 168 -6.17 5.08 17.66
CA LEU A 168 -7.53 4.95 17.18
C LEU A 168 -7.89 3.48 17.10
N HIS A 169 -8.84 3.03 17.93
CA HIS A 169 -9.17 1.62 18.07
C HIS A 169 -10.68 1.36 17.99
N ARG A 170 -11.07 0.44 17.09
CA ARG A 170 -12.47 -0.01 16.92
C ARG A 170 -13.44 1.15 16.62
N LEU A 171 -13.10 2.01 15.67
CA LEU A 171 -13.98 3.10 15.24
C LEU A 171 -14.83 2.70 14.03
N LYS A 172 -16.04 3.26 13.96
CA LYS A 172 -16.88 3.29 12.76
C LYS A 172 -17.14 4.74 12.41
N LEU A 173 -16.63 5.20 11.28
CA LEU A 173 -16.72 6.60 10.87
C LEU A 173 -17.36 6.72 9.50
N ILE A 174 -18.16 7.77 9.34
CA ILE A 174 -18.59 8.32 8.06
C ILE A 174 -18.12 9.77 8.09
N LEU A 175 -17.17 10.14 7.24
CA LEU A 175 -16.61 11.48 7.14
C LEU A 175 -16.85 12.03 5.74
N THR A 176 -17.18 13.31 5.63
CA THR A 176 -17.08 14.01 4.33
C THR A 176 -15.69 14.67 4.11
N GLY A 177 -14.80 14.62 5.10
CA GLY A 177 -13.40 15.02 4.98
C GLY A 177 -12.41 13.86 4.84
N GLY A 178 -11.11 14.19 4.98
CA GLY A 178 -10.00 13.24 5.02
C GLY A 178 -9.71 12.65 6.40
N LEU A 179 -8.72 11.76 6.46
CA LEU A 179 -8.16 11.22 7.70
C LEU A 179 -6.65 11.43 7.73
N ASP A 180 -6.18 12.34 8.57
CA ASP A 180 -4.76 12.64 8.66
C ASP A 180 -4.18 12.08 9.95
N ALA A 181 -3.17 11.23 9.83
CA ALA A 181 -2.54 10.54 10.95
C ALA A 181 -1.03 10.83 10.95
N ALA A 182 -0.60 11.74 11.82
CA ALA A 182 0.78 12.21 11.90
C ALA A 182 1.47 11.85 13.22
N GLY A 183 2.76 11.45 13.16
CA GLY A 183 3.57 11.19 14.34
C GLY A 183 3.60 9.72 14.75
N LYS A 184 3.51 9.41 16.06
CA LYS A 184 3.52 8.03 16.61
C LYS A 184 2.07 7.51 16.73
N THR A 185 1.45 7.22 15.59
CA THR A 185 0.01 6.91 15.53
C THR A 185 -0.26 5.43 15.27
N VAL A 186 -1.34 4.91 15.86
CA VAL A 186 -1.81 3.54 15.61
C VAL A 186 -3.29 3.54 15.30
N LEU A 187 -3.64 3.12 14.09
CA LEU A 187 -5.02 2.95 13.63
C LEU A 187 -5.32 1.45 13.57
N HIS A 188 -6.24 0.99 14.42
CA HIS A 188 -6.53 -0.43 14.59
C HIS A 188 -8.03 -0.77 14.51
N ARG A 189 -8.37 -1.71 13.63
CA ARG A 189 -9.75 -2.23 13.47
C ARG A 189 -10.78 -1.13 13.18
N LEU A 190 -10.48 -0.25 12.22
CA LEU A 190 -11.42 0.80 11.79
C LEU A 190 -12.26 0.34 10.60
N LYS A 191 -13.49 0.86 10.52
CA LYS A 191 -14.36 0.81 9.34
C LYS A 191 -14.70 2.25 8.97
N LEU A 192 -14.17 2.73 7.85
CA LEU A 192 -14.31 4.12 7.43
C LEU A 192 -14.96 4.21 6.04
N ILE A 193 -15.82 5.20 5.88
CA ILE A 193 -16.29 5.71 4.59
C ILE A 193 -15.91 7.18 4.58
N LEU A 194 -14.97 7.56 3.70
CA LEU A 194 -14.47 8.93 3.57
C LEU A 194 -14.77 9.44 2.17
N THR A 195 -15.16 10.70 2.05
CA THR A 195 -15.12 11.39 0.75
C THR A 195 -13.78 12.13 0.49
N GLY A 196 -12.86 12.08 1.45
CA GLY A 196 -11.47 12.56 1.29
C GLY A 196 -10.44 11.44 1.16
N GLY A 197 -9.16 11.83 1.24
CA GLY A 197 -8.00 10.93 1.28
C GLY A 197 -7.69 10.40 2.68
N LEU A 198 -6.64 9.59 2.77
CA LEU A 198 -6.06 9.15 4.03
C LEU A 198 -4.56 9.37 3.99
N ASP A 199 -4.07 10.23 4.87
CA ASP A 199 -2.66 10.60 4.92
C ASP A 199 -2.05 10.10 6.22
N ALA A 200 -1.01 9.28 6.11
CA ALA A 200 -0.34 8.65 7.24
C ALA A 200 1.14 9.01 7.23
N ALA A 201 1.55 9.95 8.07
CA ALA A 201 2.92 10.48 8.11
C ALA A 201 3.65 10.17 9.44
N GLY A 202 4.94 9.84 9.36
CA GLY A 202 5.78 9.63 10.54
C GLY A 202 5.88 8.17 10.97
N LYS A 203 5.80 7.88 12.28
CA LYS A 203 5.87 6.51 12.85
C LYS A 203 4.46 5.93 13.00
N THR A 204 3.83 5.59 11.88
CA THR A 204 2.41 5.22 11.83
C THR A 204 2.20 3.73 11.59
N VAL A 205 1.16 3.16 12.21
CA VAL A 205 0.74 1.77 11.99
C VAL A 205 -0.74 1.71 11.70
N LEU A 206 -1.09 1.27 10.50
CA LEU A 206 -2.45 1.01 10.06
C LEU A 206 -2.67 -0.50 10.03
N HIS A 207 -3.56 -1.00 10.89
CA HIS A 207 -3.77 -2.44 11.06
C HIS A 207 -5.24 -2.83 11.05
N ARG A 208 -5.59 -3.80 10.18
CA ARG A 208 -6.94 -4.36 10.06
C ARG A 208 -8.03 -3.31 9.74
N LEU A 209 -7.78 -2.44 8.76
CA LEU A 209 -8.76 -1.44 8.33
C LEU A 209 -9.62 -1.95 7.17
N LYS A 210 -10.87 -1.49 7.13
CA LYS A 210 -11.76 -1.59 5.96
C LYS A 210 -12.15 -0.17 5.56
N LEU A 211 -11.71 0.28 4.40
CA LEU A 211 -11.86 1.67 3.96
C LEU A 211 -12.53 1.73 2.59
N ILE A 212 -13.42 2.69 2.42
CA ILE A 212 -13.94 3.16 1.14
C ILE A 212 -13.61 4.64 1.10
N LEU A 213 -12.71 5.05 0.19
CA LEU A 213 -12.26 6.42 0.02
C LEU A 213 -12.61 6.90 -1.38
N THR A 214 -13.06 8.15 -1.52
CA THR A 214 -13.09 8.83 -2.83
C THR A 214 -11.81 9.64 -3.10
N GLY A 215 -10.83 9.62 -2.18
CA GLY A 215 -9.48 10.17 -2.37
C GLY A 215 -8.40 9.09 -2.51
N GLY A 216 -7.14 9.53 -2.42
CA GLY A 216 -5.96 8.66 -2.39
C GLY A 216 -5.60 8.18 -0.98
N LEU A 217 -4.53 7.38 -0.90
CA LEU A 217 -3.90 7.02 0.37
C LEU A 217 -2.40 7.29 0.32
N ASP A 218 -1.95 8.23 1.14
CA ASP A 218 -0.55 8.62 1.20
C ASP A 218 0.08 8.15 2.50
N ALA A 219 1.18 7.41 2.40
CA ALA A 219 1.89 6.83 3.54
C ALA A 219 3.36 7.26 3.49
N ALA A 220 3.75 8.19 4.35
CA ALA A 220 5.09 8.78 4.36
C ALA A 220 5.85 8.52 5.67
N GLY A 221 7.15 8.23 5.59
CA GLY A 221 8.01 8.06 6.77
C GLY A 221 8.18 6.61 7.22
N LYS A 222 8.15 6.34 8.52
CA LYS A 222 8.27 4.99 9.11
C LYS A 222 6.88 4.36 9.28
N THR A 223 6.25 3.97 8.18
CA THR A 223 4.85 3.55 8.15
C THR A 223 4.68 2.05 7.94
N VAL A 224 3.68 1.45 8.59
CA VAL A 224 3.32 0.05 8.39
C VAL A 224 1.82 -0.08 8.10
N LEU A 225 1.49 -0.55 6.91
CA LEU A 225 0.14 -0.86 6.48
C LEU A 225 -0.03 -2.37 6.47
N HIS A 226 -0.87 -2.90 7.34
CA HIS A 226 -1.02 -4.34 7.53
C HIS A 226 -2.48 -4.79 7.54
N ARG A 227 -2.81 -5.77 6.69
CA ARG A 227 -4.16 -6.38 6.60
C ARG A 227 -5.27 -5.37 6.30
N LEU A 228 -5.08 -4.52 5.30
CA LEU A 228 -6.10 -3.57 4.86
C LEU A 228 -6.96 -4.13 3.73
N LYS A 229 -8.23 -3.73 3.70
CA LYS A 229 -9.13 -3.88 2.55
C LYS A 229 -9.59 -2.49 2.15
N LEU A 230 -9.18 -2.02 0.97
CA LEU A 230 -9.42 -0.66 0.51
C LEU A 230 -10.12 -0.68 -0.84
N ILE A 231 -11.04 0.26 -1.01
CA ILE A 231 -11.59 0.67 -2.30
C ILE A 231 -11.29 2.16 -2.40
N LEU A 232 -10.44 2.55 -3.35
CA LEU A 232 -10.01 3.93 -3.57
C LEU A 232 -10.39 4.34 -4.99
N THR A 233 -10.85 5.57 -5.17
CA THR A 233 -10.89 6.20 -6.50
C THR A 233 -9.57 6.92 -6.81
N GLY A 234 -8.76 7.28 -5.80
CA GLY A 234 -7.42 7.83 -5.99
C GLY A 234 -6.30 6.78 -6.11
N GLY A 235 -5.06 7.26 -6.11
CA GLY A 235 -3.84 6.44 -6.07
C GLY A 235 -3.43 6.06 -4.65
N LEU A 236 -2.36 5.26 -4.54
CA LEU A 236 -1.72 4.97 -3.26
C LEU A 236 -0.22 5.27 -3.33
N ASN A 237 0.21 6.23 -2.51
CA ASN A 237 1.59 6.69 -2.46
C ASN A 237 2.25 6.20 -1.16
N ALA A 238 3.43 5.59 -1.26
CA ALA A 238 4.17 5.04 -0.14
C ALA A 238 5.62 5.52 -0.21
N ALA A 239 5.98 6.51 0.61
CA ALA A 239 7.30 7.15 0.61
C ALA A 239 8.07 6.93 1.91
N GLY A 240 9.38 6.69 1.82
CA GLY A 240 10.27 6.56 2.99
C GLY A 240 10.48 5.11 3.45
N LYS A 241 10.47 4.85 4.76
CA LYS A 241 10.65 3.51 5.36
C LYS A 241 9.27 2.84 5.54
N THR A 242 8.66 2.41 4.45
CA THR A 242 7.26 1.94 4.44
C THR A 242 7.15 0.44 4.24
N ILE A 243 6.19 -0.20 4.92
CA ILE A 243 5.89 -1.63 4.75
C ILE A 243 4.40 -1.78 4.47
N LEU A 244 4.08 -2.30 3.29
CA LEU A 244 2.74 -2.67 2.87
C LEU A 244 2.64 -4.19 2.89
N HIS A 245 1.82 -4.73 3.79
CA HIS A 245 1.72 -6.17 4.01
C HIS A 245 0.26 -6.67 4.02
N ARG A 246 -0.03 -7.69 3.20
CA ARG A 246 -1.35 -8.36 3.15
C ARG A 246 -2.49 -7.38 2.85
N LEU A 247 -2.36 -6.54 1.83
CA LEU A 247 -3.41 -5.64 1.39
C LEU A 247 -4.26 -6.27 0.27
N LYS A 248 -5.56 -5.96 0.27
CA LYS A 248 -6.47 -6.17 -0.86
C LYS A 248 -6.98 -4.80 -1.29
N LEU A 249 -6.61 -4.37 -2.48
CA LEU A 249 -6.89 -3.02 -2.98
C LEU A 249 -7.63 -3.10 -4.32
N ILE A 250 -8.60 -2.21 -4.47
CA ILE A 250 -9.21 -1.84 -5.75
C ILE A 250 -8.98 -0.33 -5.85
N LEU A 251 -8.19 0.11 -6.84
CA LEU A 251 -7.83 1.52 -7.04
C LEU A 251 -8.27 1.97 -8.43
N ALA A 252 -8.74 3.20 -8.59
CA ALA A 252 -8.83 3.83 -9.90
C ALA A 252 -7.58 4.66 -10.27
N GLY A 253 -6.63 4.84 -9.33
CA GLY A 253 -5.32 5.46 -9.58
C GLY A 253 -4.14 4.48 -9.68
N GLY A 254 -2.92 5.02 -9.66
CA GLY A 254 -1.66 4.25 -9.63
C GLY A 254 -1.16 3.90 -8.22
N LEU A 255 -0.04 3.17 -8.16
CA LEU A 255 0.68 2.85 -6.93
C LEU A 255 2.12 3.37 -7.03
N ASP A 256 2.47 4.38 -6.24
CA ASP A 256 3.81 4.94 -6.21
C ASP A 256 4.52 4.55 -4.91
N ALA A 257 5.64 3.83 -5.01
CA ALA A 257 6.43 3.38 -3.88
C ALA A 257 7.86 3.90 -3.98
N ALA A 258 8.21 4.88 -3.14
CA ALA A 258 9.51 5.54 -3.16
C ALA A 258 10.30 5.36 -1.85
N GLY A 259 11.62 5.17 -1.94
CA GLY A 259 12.51 5.09 -0.78
C GLY A 259 12.80 3.66 -0.32
N LYS A 260 12.81 3.40 1.00
CA LYS A 260 13.04 2.07 1.59
C LYS A 260 11.71 1.35 1.80
N THR A 261 11.10 0.87 0.73
CA THR A 261 9.73 0.35 0.73
C THR A 261 9.68 -1.18 0.57
N VAL A 262 8.75 -1.83 1.26
CA VAL A 262 8.51 -3.27 1.12
C VAL A 262 7.02 -3.52 0.88
N LEU A 263 6.70 -4.06 -0.30
CA LEU A 263 5.37 -4.46 -0.70
C LEU A 263 5.31 -5.99 -0.67
N HIS A 264 4.52 -6.56 0.24
CA HIS A 264 4.49 -7.99 0.49
C HIS A 264 3.07 -8.55 0.53
N ARG A 265 2.81 -9.60 -0.26
CA ARG A 265 1.52 -10.34 -0.30
C ARG A 265 0.33 -9.43 -0.59
N LEU A 266 0.43 -8.61 -1.63
CA LEU A 266 -0.68 -7.75 -2.07
C LEU A 266 -1.49 -8.42 -3.17
N LYS A 267 -2.81 -8.18 -3.15
CA LYS A 267 -3.72 -8.44 -4.27
C LYS A 267 -4.29 -7.11 -4.72
N LEU A 268 -3.91 -6.63 -5.90
CA LEU A 268 -4.28 -5.31 -6.39
C LEU A 268 -5.00 -5.45 -7.74
N ILE A 269 -6.01 -4.63 -7.94
CA ILE A 269 -6.66 -4.37 -9.22
C ILE A 269 -6.66 -2.85 -9.36
N PHE A 270 -6.03 -2.32 -10.40
CA PHE A 270 -6.10 -0.88 -10.65
C PHE A 270 -5.95 -0.49 -12.11
N THR A 271 -6.43 0.71 -12.43
CA THR A 271 -6.41 1.29 -13.79
C THR A 271 -5.16 2.12 -14.08
N GLY A 272 -4.41 2.56 -13.06
CA GLY A 272 -3.12 3.26 -13.23
C GLY A 272 -1.89 2.35 -13.44
N GLY A 273 -0.69 2.91 -13.25
CA GLY A 273 0.61 2.22 -13.28
C GLY A 273 1.19 1.93 -11.89
N LEU A 274 2.28 1.17 -11.85
CA LEU A 274 3.06 0.85 -10.65
C LEU A 274 4.46 1.46 -10.74
N ASN A 275 4.75 2.48 -9.92
CA ASN A 275 6.08 3.08 -9.88
C ASN A 275 6.79 2.66 -8.60
N ALA A 276 7.99 2.12 -8.70
CA ALA A 276 8.80 1.66 -7.57
C ALA A 276 10.21 2.25 -7.67
N ALA A 277 10.50 3.29 -6.89
CA ALA A 277 11.77 4.01 -6.92
C ALA A 277 12.57 3.85 -5.61
N GLY A 278 13.89 3.71 -5.71
CA GLY A 278 14.79 3.66 -4.56
C GLY A 278 15.13 2.24 -4.10
N LYS A 279 15.16 1.97 -2.79
CA LYS A 279 15.43 0.64 -2.20
C LYS A 279 14.11 -0.10 -1.97
N THR A 280 13.53 -0.64 -3.04
CA THR A 280 12.17 -1.21 -3.02
C THR A 280 12.18 -2.74 -3.15
N ILE A 281 11.30 -3.41 -2.41
CA ILE A 281 11.11 -4.86 -2.52
C ILE A 281 9.63 -5.15 -2.78
N LEU A 282 9.34 -5.75 -3.93
CA LEU A 282 8.03 -6.23 -4.33
C LEU A 282 8.03 -7.76 -4.25
N HIS A 283 7.25 -8.33 -3.33
CA HIS A 283 7.27 -9.76 -3.04
C HIS A 283 5.86 -10.37 -2.98
N ARG A 284 5.65 -11.44 -3.76
CA ARG A 284 4.38 -12.22 -3.78
C ARG A 284 3.16 -11.36 -4.08
N LEU A 285 3.23 -10.53 -5.12
CA LEU A 285 2.10 -9.71 -5.57
C LEU A 285 1.29 -10.45 -6.64
N LYS A 286 -0.02 -10.25 -6.63
CA LYS A 286 -0.93 -10.58 -7.74
C LYS A 286 -1.55 -9.27 -8.21
N LEU A 287 -1.22 -8.83 -9.42
CA LEU A 287 -1.63 -7.54 -9.96
C LEU A 287 -2.36 -7.75 -11.29
N ILE A 288 -3.43 -6.98 -11.47
CA ILE A 288 -4.11 -6.78 -12.75
C ILE A 288 -4.12 -5.26 -12.96
N LEU A 289 -3.35 -4.77 -13.94
CA LEU A 289 -3.11 -3.34 -14.16
C LEU A 289 -3.52 -2.95 -15.59
N ALA A 290 -4.03 -1.73 -15.76
CA ALA A 290 -4.14 -1.14 -17.09
C ALA A 290 -2.92 -0.26 -17.47
N GLY A 291 -2.07 0.12 -16.51
CA GLY A 291 -0.82 0.85 -16.75
C GLY A 291 0.43 -0.04 -16.83
N GLY A 292 1.59 0.62 -16.93
CA GLY A 292 2.92 -0.02 -16.91
C GLY A 292 3.48 -0.23 -15.50
N LEU A 293 4.67 -0.82 -15.43
CA LEU A 293 5.46 -1.01 -14.22
C LEU A 293 6.84 -0.37 -14.39
N ASP A 294 7.11 0.69 -13.65
CA ASP A 294 8.39 1.39 -13.65
C ASP A 294 9.14 1.10 -12.35
N ALA A 295 10.28 0.41 -12.45
CA ALA A 295 11.13 0.07 -11.32
C ALA A 295 12.50 0.75 -11.48
N ALA A 296 12.81 1.71 -10.61
CA ALA A 296 14.04 2.48 -10.65
C ALA A 296 14.85 2.35 -9.34
N GLY A 297 16.18 2.27 -9.45
CA GLY A 297 17.09 2.24 -8.30
C GLY A 297 17.50 0.83 -7.88
N LYS A 298 17.50 0.54 -6.57
CA LYS A 298 17.84 -0.79 -6.02
C LYS A 298 16.56 -1.57 -5.76
N THR A 299 15.98 -2.16 -6.80
CA THR A 299 14.67 -2.81 -6.73
C THR A 299 14.77 -4.34 -6.80
N VAL A 300 13.90 -5.02 -6.07
CA VAL A 300 13.77 -6.50 -6.12
C VAL A 300 12.31 -6.86 -6.37
N LEU A 301 12.05 -7.50 -7.49
CA LEU A 301 10.76 -8.03 -7.89
C LEU A 301 10.81 -9.55 -7.78
N HIS A 302 10.07 -10.13 -6.84
CA HIS A 302 10.13 -11.55 -6.54
C HIS A 302 8.75 -12.20 -6.43
N ARG A 303 8.56 -13.31 -7.18
CA ARG A 303 7.31 -14.10 -7.19
C ARG A 303 6.07 -13.27 -7.51
N LEU A 304 6.12 -12.48 -8.57
CA LEU A 304 4.97 -11.69 -9.01
C LEU A 304 4.17 -12.45 -10.08
N LYS A 305 2.84 -12.31 -10.03
CA LYS A 305 1.95 -12.68 -11.12
C LYS A 305 1.28 -11.39 -11.60
N LEU A 306 1.65 -10.94 -12.79
CA LEU A 306 1.25 -9.65 -13.34
C LEU A 306 0.56 -9.86 -14.68
N ILE A 307 -0.55 -9.16 -14.87
CA ILE A 307 -1.23 -9.01 -16.16
C ILE A 307 -1.36 -7.50 -16.36
N PHE A 308 -0.77 -6.96 -17.43
CA PHE A 308 -0.88 -5.54 -17.71
C PHE A 308 -0.87 -5.21 -19.20
N THR A 309 -1.52 -4.10 -19.55
CA THR A 309 -1.58 -3.57 -20.91
C THR A 309 -0.41 -2.62 -21.22
N GLY A 310 0.32 -2.12 -20.20
CA GLY A 310 1.52 -1.29 -20.39
C GLY A 310 2.83 -2.05 -20.61
N GLY A 311 3.95 -1.34 -20.56
CA GLY A 311 5.32 -1.88 -20.58
C GLY A 311 5.93 -2.08 -19.19
N LEU A 312 7.11 -2.72 -19.14
CA LEU A 312 7.93 -2.88 -17.95
C LEU A 312 9.26 -2.15 -18.13
N ASN A 313 9.47 -1.09 -17.35
CA ASN A 313 10.73 -0.35 -17.35
C ASN A 313 11.51 -0.65 -16.08
N ALA A 314 12.73 -1.14 -16.21
CA ALA A 314 13.58 -1.51 -15.08
C ALA A 314 14.94 -0.80 -15.18
N ALA A 315 15.13 0.27 -14.41
CA ALA A 315 16.35 1.08 -14.39
C ALA A 315 17.15 0.92 -13.10
N GLY A 316 18.49 0.87 -13.19
CA GLY A 316 19.40 0.85 -12.04
C GLY A 316 19.90 -0.55 -11.67
N LYS A 317 19.88 -0.92 -10.38
CA LYS A 317 20.25 -2.25 -9.88
C LYS A 317 18.97 -3.04 -9.57
N THR A 318 18.42 -3.69 -10.59
CA THR A 318 17.12 -4.37 -10.51
C THR A 318 17.27 -5.89 -10.56
N ILE A 319 16.51 -6.59 -9.72
CA ILE A 319 16.45 -8.07 -9.73
C ILE A 319 15.01 -8.49 -9.97
N LEU A 320 14.79 -9.24 -11.05
CA LEU A 320 13.50 -9.81 -11.42
C LEU A 320 13.60 -11.33 -11.31
N HIS A 321 12.85 -11.89 -10.36
CA HIS A 321 12.98 -13.30 -10.00
C HIS A 321 11.62 -13.99 -9.89
N ARG A 322 11.44 -15.11 -10.61
CA ARG A 322 10.21 -15.92 -10.58
C ARG A 322 8.95 -15.12 -10.93
N LEU A 323 9.00 -14.36 -12.01
CA LEU A 323 7.84 -13.58 -12.47
C LEU A 323 7.05 -14.39 -13.51
N LYS A 324 5.72 -14.25 -13.46
CA LYS A 324 4.81 -14.64 -14.54
C LYS A 324 4.16 -13.37 -15.06
N LEU A 325 4.49 -12.98 -16.28
CA LEU A 325 4.12 -11.69 -16.88
C LEU A 325 3.35 -11.92 -18.18
N ILE A 326 2.22 -11.23 -18.33
CA ILE A 326 1.49 -11.07 -19.60
C ILE A 326 1.44 -9.57 -19.87
N LEU A 327 2.12 -9.11 -20.92
CA LEU A 327 2.33 -7.71 -21.26
C LEU A 327 1.75 -7.44 -22.65
N ALA A 328 1.07 -6.31 -22.84
CA ALA A 328 0.83 -5.81 -24.18
C ALA A 328 1.94 -4.83 -24.65
N GLY A 329 2.69 -4.23 -23.71
CA GLY A 329 3.83 -3.36 -24.00
C GLY A 329 5.19 -4.09 -24.05
N GLY A 330 6.25 -3.30 -24.21
CA GLY A 330 7.65 -3.78 -24.26
C GLY A 330 8.32 -3.93 -22.88
N LEU A 331 9.55 -4.45 -22.91
CA LEU A 331 10.43 -4.56 -21.74
C LEU A 331 11.69 -3.72 -21.96
N ASP A 332 11.85 -2.66 -21.17
CA ASP A 332 13.02 -1.78 -21.22
C ASP A 332 13.87 -1.96 -19.96
N ALA A 333 15.09 -2.48 -20.11
CA ALA A 333 16.01 -2.73 -19.01
C ALA A 333 17.24 -1.81 -19.11
N ALA A 334 17.42 -0.90 -18.17
CA ALA A 334 18.58 -0.02 -18.08
C ALA A 334 19.42 -0.28 -16.82
N GLY A 335 20.74 -0.29 -16.94
CA GLY A 335 21.67 -0.49 -15.82
C GLY A 335 22.08 -1.95 -15.58
N LYS A 336 22.23 -2.35 -14.30
CA LYS A 336 22.60 -3.71 -13.88
C LYS A 336 21.34 -4.49 -13.52
N THR A 337 20.81 -5.23 -14.47
CA THR A 337 19.55 -5.97 -14.31
C THR A 337 19.83 -7.47 -14.24
N VAL A 338 19.16 -8.17 -13.34
CA VAL A 338 19.22 -9.64 -13.23
C VAL A 338 17.84 -10.22 -13.46
N LEU A 339 17.74 -11.03 -14.50
CA LEU A 339 16.50 -11.70 -14.92
C LEU A 339 16.65 -13.20 -14.62
N HIS A 340 15.83 -13.76 -13.73
CA HIS A 340 15.90 -15.18 -13.34
C HIS A 340 14.52 -15.85 -13.24
N ARG A 341 14.37 -16.99 -13.92
CA ARG A 341 13.13 -17.81 -13.92
C ARG A 341 11.88 -17.00 -14.28
N LEU A 342 11.91 -16.29 -15.40
CA LEU A 342 10.77 -15.53 -15.90
C LEU A 342 9.93 -16.39 -16.85
N LYS A 343 8.60 -16.28 -16.76
CA LYS A 343 7.67 -16.70 -17.81
C LYS A 343 7.05 -15.43 -18.39
N LEU A 344 7.38 -15.11 -19.64
CA LEU A 344 7.02 -13.86 -20.29
C LEU A 344 6.15 -14.14 -21.52
N ILE A 345 5.06 -13.40 -21.65
CA ILE A 345 4.28 -13.27 -22.87
C ILE A 345 4.17 -11.77 -23.10
N PHE A 346 4.78 -11.23 -24.15
CA PHE A 346 4.69 -9.82 -24.49
C PHE A 346 4.56 -9.60 -26.00
N THR A 347 3.82 -8.56 -26.38
CA THR A 347 3.62 -8.17 -27.79
C THR A 347 4.50 -7.00 -28.24
N GLY A 348 5.16 -6.29 -27.30
CA GLY A 348 6.09 -5.19 -27.60
C GLY A 348 7.53 -5.61 -27.87
N GLY A 349 8.44 -4.64 -28.01
CA GLY A 349 9.88 -4.87 -28.17
C GLY A 349 10.62 -5.11 -26.85
N LEU A 350 11.87 -5.59 -26.94
CA LEU A 350 12.77 -5.74 -25.79
C LEU A 350 14.02 -4.86 -26.00
N ASN A 351 14.23 -3.88 -25.12
CA ASN A 351 15.37 -2.98 -25.15
C ASN A 351 16.23 -3.15 -23.89
N ALA A 352 17.55 -3.18 -24.06
CA ALA A 352 18.50 -3.35 -22.97
C ALA A 352 19.68 -2.37 -23.07
N ALA A 353 19.72 -1.40 -22.17
CA ALA A 353 20.75 -0.39 -22.03
C ALA A 353 21.59 -0.63 -20.75
N GLY A 354 22.59 -1.51 -20.81
CA GLY A 354 23.46 -1.84 -19.67
C GLY A 354 23.64 -3.35 -19.48
N LYS A 355 24.43 -3.77 -18.48
CA LYS A 355 24.74 -5.19 -18.24
C LYS A 355 23.51 -5.93 -17.69
N THR A 356 22.88 -6.72 -18.55
CA THR A 356 21.73 -7.57 -18.23
C THR A 356 22.17 -9.02 -18.10
N ILE A 357 21.98 -9.62 -16.93
CA ILE A 357 22.34 -11.02 -16.66
C ILE A 357 21.07 -11.86 -16.69
N LEU A 358 20.97 -12.75 -17.67
CA LEU A 358 19.90 -13.75 -17.76
C LEU A 358 20.40 -15.07 -17.16
N HIS A 359 20.15 -15.27 -15.87
CA HIS A 359 20.52 -16.52 -15.23
C HIS A 359 19.51 -17.62 -15.64
N ARG A 360 20.02 -18.70 -16.27
CA ARG A 360 19.25 -19.81 -16.85
C ARG A 360 18.28 -19.41 -17.98
N LEU A 361 18.72 -18.62 -18.95
CA LEU A 361 18.26 -18.89 -20.31
C LEU A 361 18.98 -20.17 -20.72
N LYS A 362 18.25 -21.30 -20.76
CA LYS A 362 18.75 -22.55 -21.31
C LYS A 362 18.30 -22.56 -22.77
N LEU A 363 19.23 -22.20 -23.64
CA LEU A 363 19.08 -22.35 -25.08
C LEU A 363 19.71 -23.68 -25.45
N ILE A 364 18.91 -24.61 -25.95
CA ILE A 364 19.44 -25.84 -26.55
C ILE A 364 19.81 -25.48 -27.99
N LEU A 365 21.09 -25.59 -28.32
CA LEU A 365 21.56 -25.61 -29.69
C LEU A 365 21.47 -27.06 -30.16
N ALA A 366 20.44 -27.34 -30.94
CA ALA A 366 20.24 -28.62 -31.58
C ALA A 366 20.99 -28.59 -32.91
N GLY A 367 22.13 -29.29 -32.98
CA GLY A 367 22.84 -29.49 -34.24
C GLY A 367 22.06 -30.46 -35.12
N GLY A 368 21.45 -29.96 -36.19
CA GLY A 368 20.92 -30.80 -37.26
C GLY A 368 22.09 -31.48 -37.97
N LEU A 369 22.30 -32.74 -37.63
CA LEU A 369 23.24 -33.69 -38.24
C LEU A 369 24.72 -33.26 -38.18
N ASP A 370 25.60 -34.26 -38.15
CA ASP A 370 27.01 -34.10 -37.78
C ASP A 370 27.73 -32.96 -38.52
N ALA A 371 28.34 -32.06 -37.74
CA ALA A 371 29.23 -30.93 -38.10
C ALA A 371 28.65 -29.50 -38.23
N ALA A 372 27.33 -29.27 -38.28
CA ALA A 372 26.79 -27.92 -38.53
C ALA A 372 26.81 -26.96 -37.31
N GLY A 373 26.64 -27.47 -36.07
CA GLY A 373 26.40 -26.64 -34.87
C GLY A 373 27.66 -26.12 -34.15
N LYS A 374 28.79 -26.84 -34.24
CA LYS A 374 29.98 -26.63 -33.39
C LYS A 374 30.72 -25.31 -33.71
N THR A 375 30.65 -24.85 -34.95
CA THR A 375 31.24 -23.56 -35.38
C THR A 375 30.42 -22.35 -34.91
N VAL A 376 29.10 -22.49 -34.75
CA VAL A 376 28.21 -21.37 -34.38
C VAL A 376 28.41 -20.98 -32.91
N LEU A 377 28.52 -21.97 -32.01
CA LEU A 377 28.77 -21.72 -30.59
C LEU A 377 30.12 -21.03 -30.36
N HIS A 378 31.18 -21.47 -31.06
CA HIS A 378 32.50 -20.86 -31.00
C HIS A 378 32.52 -19.44 -31.57
N ARG A 379 31.84 -19.18 -32.71
CA ARG A 379 31.66 -17.81 -33.24
C ARG A 379 30.92 -16.90 -32.27
N LEU A 380 29.88 -17.40 -31.61
CA LEU A 380 29.12 -16.63 -30.62
C LEU A 380 29.95 -16.31 -29.37
N LYS A 381 30.91 -17.17 -29.00
CA LYS A 381 31.74 -17.02 -27.80
C LYS A 381 33.03 -16.22 -28.02
N LEU A 382 33.66 -16.35 -29.20
CA LEU A 382 35.03 -15.85 -29.47
C LEU A 382 35.13 -14.93 -30.69
N GLY A 383 34.06 -14.75 -31.47
CA GLY A 383 34.10 -13.91 -32.68
C GLY A 383 34.83 -14.53 -33.89
N GLU A 384 35.45 -15.70 -33.73
CA GLU A 384 36.29 -16.35 -34.75
C GLU A 384 35.80 -17.75 -35.13
N THR A 385 36.09 -18.17 -36.36
CA THR A 385 35.87 -19.52 -36.87
C THR A 385 37.06 -20.43 -36.57
N VAL A 386 36.89 -21.34 -35.61
CA VAL A 386 37.85 -22.43 -35.36
C VAL A 386 37.27 -23.74 -35.90
N THR A 387 38.06 -24.49 -36.67
CA THR A 387 37.78 -25.87 -37.08
C THR A 387 37.86 -26.77 -35.86
N THR A 388 36.75 -27.40 -35.47
CA THR A 388 36.68 -28.27 -34.28
C THR A 388 36.41 -29.73 -34.68
N THR A 389 36.95 -30.65 -33.88
CA THR A 389 36.71 -32.09 -33.98
C THR A 389 35.28 -32.44 -33.54
N PRO A 390 34.69 -33.55 -34.03
CA PRO A 390 33.34 -33.94 -33.64
C PRO A 390 33.22 -34.19 -32.13
N THR A 391 32.50 -33.32 -31.40
CA THR A 391 32.02 -33.56 -30.02
C THR A 391 31.32 -34.91 -29.89
N ALA A 392 31.89 -35.79 -29.07
CA ALA A 392 31.34 -37.10 -28.70
C ALA A 392 30.41 -37.04 -27.46
N GLY A 393 29.79 -35.87 -27.20
CA GLY A 393 29.01 -35.60 -25.97
C GLY A 393 28.27 -34.25 -25.99
N PHE A 394 28.13 -33.59 -24.83
CA PHE A 394 27.49 -32.27 -24.65
C PHE A 394 28.46 -31.21 -24.12
N SER A 395 28.25 -29.94 -24.47
CA SER A 395 29.04 -28.79 -23.99
C SER A 395 28.14 -27.67 -23.48
N VAL A 396 28.56 -27.00 -22.40
CA VAL A 396 27.83 -25.88 -21.79
C VAL A 396 28.69 -24.63 -21.85
N ALA A 397 28.16 -23.56 -22.43
CA ALA A 397 28.87 -22.29 -22.55
C ALA A 397 27.99 -21.11 -22.14
N THR A 398 28.57 -20.17 -21.39
CA THR A 398 27.97 -18.86 -21.17
C THR A 398 28.45 -17.93 -22.28
N VAL A 399 27.51 -17.28 -22.97
CA VAL A 399 27.75 -16.36 -24.09
C VAL A 399 27.28 -14.97 -23.67
N GLU A 400 28.07 -13.94 -23.99
CA GLU A 400 27.67 -12.53 -23.89
C GLU A 400 27.39 -11.97 -25.30
N TYR A 401 26.17 -11.48 -25.55
CA TYR A 401 25.78 -10.85 -26.81
C TYR A 401 24.99 -9.57 -26.55
N ARG A 402 25.40 -8.44 -27.14
CA ARG A 402 24.73 -7.12 -27.01
C ARG A 402 24.32 -6.76 -25.56
N ASN A 403 25.28 -6.87 -24.62
CA ASN A 403 25.10 -6.62 -23.19
C ASN A 403 24.18 -7.58 -22.43
N ILE A 404 23.78 -8.69 -23.06
CA ILE A 404 22.98 -9.77 -22.48
C ILE A 404 23.85 -11.01 -22.31
N SER A 405 23.89 -11.59 -21.11
CA SER A 405 24.61 -12.85 -20.83
C SER A 405 23.64 -14.02 -20.62
N PHE A 406 23.82 -15.14 -21.34
CA PHE A 406 22.97 -16.34 -21.28
C PHE A 406 23.77 -17.65 -21.41
N THR A 407 23.16 -18.81 -21.11
CA THR A 407 23.82 -20.13 -21.15
C THR A 407 23.29 -20.99 -22.31
N VAL A 408 24.17 -21.40 -23.20
CA VAL A 408 23.86 -22.30 -24.32
C VAL A 408 24.32 -23.72 -23.99
N TRP A 409 23.48 -24.69 -24.33
CA TRP A 409 23.76 -26.11 -24.25
C TRP A 409 23.90 -26.63 -25.68
N ASP A 410 25.13 -26.97 -26.08
CA ASP A 410 25.44 -27.62 -27.36
C ASP A 410 25.30 -29.12 -27.18
N VAL A 411 24.34 -29.72 -27.89
CA VAL A 411 24.05 -31.15 -27.84
C VAL A 411 24.37 -31.75 -29.21
N GLY A 412 25.24 -32.76 -29.24
CA GLY A 412 25.60 -33.43 -30.49
C GLY A 412 24.40 -34.11 -31.15
N GLY A 413 24.44 -34.21 -32.49
CA GLY A 413 23.37 -34.78 -33.33
C GLY A 413 23.65 -36.19 -33.85
N GLN A 414 24.49 -36.99 -33.18
CA GLN A 414 24.70 -38.39 -33.57
C GLN A 414 23.47 -39.23 -33.16
N ASP A 415 23.07 -40.18 -34.02
CA ASP A 415 21.88 -41.02 -33.79
C ASP A 415 21.88 -41.73 -32.43
N LYS A 416 23.08 -42.07 -31.92
CA LYS A 416 23.27 -42.77 -30.63
C LYS A 416 23.00 -41.91 -29.39
N ILE A 417 23.05 -40.59 -29.50
CA ILE A 417 22.84 -39.66 -28.36
C ILE A 417 21.45 -39.04 -28.35
N TRP A 418 20.63 -39.31 -29.37
CA TRP A 418 19.25 -38.82 -29.49
C TRP A 418 18.36 -39.14 -28.27
N PRO A 419 18.37 -40.35 -27.69
CA PRO A 419 17.56 -40.67 -26.51
C PRO A 419 17.91 -39.85 -25.26
N LEU A 420 19.09 -39.22 -25.22
CA LEU A 420 19.52 -38.40 -24.09
C LEU A 420 18.95 -36.98 -24.14
N TRP A 421 18.41 -36.53 -25.28
CA TRP A 421 17.92 -35.16 -25.48
C TRP A 421 16.75 -34.80 -24.54
N HIS A 422 15.86 -35.76 -24.27
CA HIS A 422 14.72 -35.62 -23.35
C HIS A 422 15.16 -35.17 -21.95
N HIS A 423 16.32 -35.62 -21.46
CA HIS A 423 16.84 -35.17 -20.17
C HIS A 423 17.22 -33.68 -20.14
N TYR A 424 17.34 -33.03 -21.30
CA TYR A 424 17.71 -31.63 -21.41
C TYR A 424 16.53 -30.69 -21.68
N PHE A 425 15.36 -31.20 -22.06
CA PHE A 425 14.17 -30.40 -22.35
C PHE A 425 13.59 -29.68 -21.13
N GLN A 426 13.77 -30.24 -19.93
CA GLN A 426 13.29 -29.65 -18.69
C GLN A 426 13.87 -28.25 -18.40
N ASN A 427 12.97 -27.28 -18.25
CA ASN A 427 13.26 -25.85 -18.00
C ASN A 427 13.98 -25.13 -19.15
N THR A 428 13.87 -25.63 -20.39
CA THR A 428 14.33 -24.94 -21.59
C THR A 428 13.33 -23.86 -22.00
N GLN A 429 13.83 -22.66 -22.35
CA GLN A 429 12.96 -21.53 -22.73
C GLN A 429 13.00 -21.21 -24.23
N GLY A 430 13.99 -21.72 -24.95
CA GLY A 430 14.11 -21.55 -26.39
C GLY A 430 14.96 -22.67 -27.00
N LEU A 431 14.57 -23.09 -28.19
CA LEU A 431 15.28 -24.08 -29.00
C LEU A 431 15.85 -23.37 -30.22
N ILE A 432 17.16 -23.48 -30.43
CA ILE A 432 17.83 -23.06 -31.66
C ILE A 432 18.15 -24.32 -32.44
N PHE A 433 17.44 -24.54 -33.54
CA PHE A 433 17.68 -25.66 -34.43
C PHE A 433 18.52 -25.19 -35.63
N VAL A 434 19.70 -25.78 -35.80
CA VAL A 434 20.65 -25.41 -36.85
C VAL A 434 20.53 -26.38 -38.01
N VAL A 435 20.22 -25.86 -39.20
CA VAL A 435 20.10 -26.64 -40.45
C VAL A 435 21.23 -26.27 -41.40
N ASP A 436 21.97 -27.26 -41.92
CA ASP A 436 22.93 -27.01 -43.01
C ASP A 436 22.16 -26.79 -44.32
N SER A 437 22.16 -25.55 -44.77
CA SER A 437 21.52 -25.14 -46.04
C SER A 437 22.08 -25.83 -47.30
N ARG A 438 23.24 -26.49 -47.22
CA ARG A 438 23.85 -27.21 -48.36
C ARG A 438 23.42 -28.66 -48.47
N ASP A 439 22.84 -29.23 -47.41
CA ASP A 439 22.48 -30.64 -47.34
C ASP A 439 21.03 -30.86 -47.74
N ARG A 440 20.78 -30.85 -49.05
CA ARG A 440 19.42 -30.93 -49.62
C ARG A 440 18.74 -32.28 -49.39
N GLU A 441 19.51 -33.35 -49.25
CA GLU A 441 19.00 -34.71 -49.06
C GLU A 441 18.32 -34.86 -47.69
N ARG A 442 18.84 -34.16 -46.66
CA ARG A 442 18.38 -34.28 -45.27
C ARG A 442 17.48 -33.14 -44.80
N VAL A 443 17.03 -32.28 -45.71
CA VAL A 443 16.09 -31.18 -45.39
C VAL A 443 14.77 -31.71 -44.84
N LYS A 444 14.29 -32.86 -45.33
CA LYS A 444 13.04 -33.46 -44.87
C LYS A 444 13.12 -33.87 -43.40
N GLU A 445 14.21 -34.53 -43.00
CA GLU A 445 14.50 -34.88 -41.60
C GLU A 445 14.64 -33.61 -40.74
N ALA A 446 15.32 -32.58 -41.26
CA ALA A 446 15.47 -31.29 -40.58
C ALA A 446 14.15 -30.51 -40.39
N CYS A 447 13.10 -30.82 -41.15
CA CYS A 447 11.76 -30.27 -40.95
C CYS A 447 10.92 -31.08 -39.95
N GLU A 448 11.07 -32.40 -39.93
CA GLU A 448 10.27 -33.28 -39.09
C GLU A 448 10.76 -33.31 -37.63
N GLU A 449 12.08 -33.30 -37.40
CA GLU A 449 12.65 -33.43 -36.06
C GLU A 449 12.35 -32.27 -35.10
N PRO A 450 12.44 -30.98 -35.52
CA PRO A 450 12.05 -29.86 -34.67
C PRO A 450 10.57 -29.91 -34.28
N VAL A 451 9.71 -30.37 -35.20
CA VAL A 451 8.27 -30.52 -34.96
C VAL A 451 8.01 -31.61 -33.93
N ARG A 452 8.74 -32.73 -33.99
CA ARG A 452 8.70 -33.78 -32.95
C ARG A 452 9.16 -33.27 -31.59
N MET A 453 10.25 -32.52 -31.53
CA MET A 453 10.74 -31.95 -30.26
C MET A 453 9.75 -30.97 -29.62
N LEU A 454 9.12 -30.11 -30.43
CA LEU A 454 8.13 -29.14 -29.95
C LEU A 454 6.82 -29.81 -29.50
N ALA A 455 6.57 -31.06 -29.92
CA ALA A 455 5.42 -31.84 -29.49
C ALA A 455 5.58 -32.42 -28.07
N GLU A 456 6.81 -32.46 -27.53
CA GLU A 456 7.07 -32.89 -26.16
C GLU A 456 6.47 -31.91 -25.14
N ASP A 457 5.77 -32.44 -24.12
CA ASP A 457 5.09 -31.63 -23.10
C ASP A 457 6.05 -30.70 -22.33
N GLU A 458 7.33 -31.06 -22.26
CA GLU A 458 8.38 -30.29 -21.58
C GLU A 458 8.85 -29.07 -22.39
N LEU A 459 8.65 -29.04 -23.71
CA LEU A 459 9.02 -27.97 -24.63
C LEU A 459 7.82 -27.16 -25.17
N ARG A 460 6.60 -27.51 -24.79
CA ARG A 460 5.34 -26.89 -25.23
C ARG A 460 5.23 -25.37 -24.95
N ASP A 461 5.96 -24.88 -23.95
CA ASP A 461 6.04 -23.46 -23.56
C ASP A 461 7.23 -22.71 -24.23
N ALA A 462 8.07 -23.39 -25.02
CA ALA A 462 9.28 -22.80 -25.61
C ALA A 462 9.00 -22.14 -26.97
N SER A 463 9.63 -20.99 -27.22
CA SER A 463 9.54 -20.32 -28.53
C SER A 463 10.56 -20.92 -29.50
N PRO A 464 10.14 -21.54 -30.62
CA PRO A 464 11.08 -22.03 -31.63
C PRO A 464 11.67 -20.88 -32.45
N SER A 465 12.97 -20.91 -32.68
CA SER A 465 13.65 -20.02 -33.63
C SER A 465 14.47 -20.86 -34.60
N TYR A 466 14.13 -20.79 -35.88
CA TYR A 466 14.83 -21.48 -36.97
C TYR A 466 15.84 -20.53 -37.58
N SER A 467 17.10 -20.96 -37.68
CA SER A 467 18.11 -20.18 -38.38
C SER A 467 18.87 -21.04 -39.39
N PRO A 468 18.73 -20.77 -40.70
CA PRO A 468 19.55 -21.42 -41.71
C PRO A 468 20.98 -20.90 -41.55
N VAL A 469 21.93 -21.81 -41.35
CA VAL A 469 23.35 -21.46 -41.22
C VAL A 469 24.07 -21.98 -42.47
N SER A 470 24.73 -21.07 -43.19
CA SER A 470 25.75 -21.44 -44.18
C SER A 470 27.12 -21.15 -43.59
N ARG A 471 28.15 -21.94 -43.97
CA ARG A 471 29.54 -21.75 -43.48
C ARG A 471 30.06 -20.32 -43.69
N ASN A 472 29.51 -19.55 -44.63
CA ASN A 472 29.91 -18.16 -44.94
C ASN A 472 28.84 -17.11 -44.59
N SER A 473 27.76 -17.47 -43.90
CA SER A 473 26.70 -16.52 -43.51
C SER A 473 27.07 -15.73 -42.24
N PRO A 474 26.61 -14.47 -42.11
CA PRO A 474 26.68 -13.72 -40.86
C PRO A 474 25.93 -14.46 -39.75
N VAL A 475 26.33 -14.23 -38.49
CA VAL A 475 25.77 -14.89 -37.29
C VAL A 475 24.24 -14.93 -37.36
N PRO A 476 23.61 -16.09 -37.12
CA PRO A 476 22.16 -16.23 -37.21
C PRO A 476 21.43 -15.18 -36.36
N ARG A 477 20.42 -14.52 -36.94
CA ARG A 477 19.57 -13.58 -36.22
C ARG A 477 18.76 -14.37 -35.21
N LEU A 478 19.20 -14.33 -33.94
CA LEU A 478 18.57 -15.05 -32.83
C LEU A 478 17.12 -14.60 -32.55
N TRP A 479 16.71 -13.44 -33.07
CA TRP A 479 15.38 -12.85 -32.90
C TRP A 479 14.89 -12.18 -34.19
N PRO A 480 13.57 -12.24 -34.48
CA PRO A 480 12.96 -11.44 -35.54
C PRO A 480 13.07 -9.94 -35.23
N LYS A 481 13.20 -9.10 -36.28
CA LYS A 481 13.32 -7.63 -36.17
C LYS A 481 12.19 -6.98 -35.38
N SER A 482 11.02 -7.62 -35.28
CA SER A 482 9.86 -7.14 -34.52
C SER A 482 10.02 -7.24 -33.01
N GLN A 483 11.01 -7.99 -32.50
CA GLN A 483 11.26 -8.16 -31.06
C GLN A 483 12.53 -7.45 -30.56
N ILE A 484 13.34 -6.91 -31.46
CA ILE A 484 14.54 -6.12 -31.15
C ILE A 484 14.39 -4.76 -31.85
N SER A 485 13.80 -3.80 -31.15
CA SER A 485 13.81 -2.39 -31.49
C SER A 485 13.84 -1.56 -30.22
#